data_AF-A0AAE4LMQ4-F1
#
_entry.id   AF-A0AAE4LMQ4-F1
#
_cell.length_a   1.000
_cell.length_b   1.000
_cell.length_c   1.000
_cell.angle_alpha   90.00
_cell.angle_beta   90.00
_cell.angle_gamma   90.00
#
_symmetry.space_group_name_H-M   'P 1'
#
loop_
_entity.id
_entity.type
_entity.pdbx_description
1 polymer ?
#
loop_
_entity_poly.entity_id
_entity_poly.type
_entity_poly.pdbx_seq_one_letter_code
_entity_poly.pdbx_strand_id
1 'polypeptide(L)'
;MTKNLLTLQRDETTLCEVYRRLAGLEKDPVRRRTLLRIMQDERRHCEVLRSRTGRTVTPDPKRVLWYVGMVRVLGRAFVVRQMEQCEKGTAASYSRYPEREEFVRIASEERRHGEELTTLAGGMRLCYISSVVLGLNDALVEFTGALAGFTLALNEPRLVALTGGITGIAAALSMAASEYLATKSEKGREKHPLRAAVCTGVTYLVTVAILILPYLLFSSALAALGVMLLAALTVIALFNYYYAVVRCESFRRRFFEMALLSFGIAGISFLIGYILKLFTGADV
;
A
#
# COMPACT_ATOMS: atom_id res chain seq x y z
N MET A 1 24.81 -4.60 -11.82
CA MET A 1 24.05 -5.19 -12.95
C MET A 1 23.49 -6.58 -12.60
N THR A 2 24.33 -7.55 -12.23
CA THR A 2 23.93 -8.95 -11.98
C THR A 2 22.92 -9.14 -10.84
N LYS A 3 22.99 -8.33 -9.77
CA LYS A 3 22.01 -8.39 -8.65
C LYS A 3 20.59 -8.03 -9.10
N ASN A 4 20.41 -7.05 -10.00
CA ASN A 4 19.08 -6.68 -10.50
C ASN A 4 18.50 -7.74 -11.44
N LEU A 5 19.35 -8.35 -12.27
CA LEU A 5 18.93 -9.44 -13.17
C LEU A 5 18.50 -10.70 -12.41
N LEU A 6 19.17 -11.02 -11.30
CA LEU A 6 18.75 -12.14 -10.42
C LEU A 6 17.42 -11.85 -9.70
N THR A 7 17.17 -10.59 -9.33
CA THR A 7 15.87 -10.20 -8.76
C THR A 7 14.75 -10.34 -9.80
N LEU A 8 14.97 -9.81 -11.01
CA LEU A 8 14.03 -9.97 -12.14
C LEU A 8 13.75 -11.45 -12.42
N GLN A 9 14.79 -12.28 -12.47
CA GLN A 9 14.63 -13.72 -12.69
C GLN A 9 13.80 -14.39 -11.58
N ARG A 10 14.01 -13.98 -10.32
CA ARG A 10 13.19 -14.47 -9.19
C ARG A 10 11.74 -14.04 -9.33
N ASP A 11 11.49 -12.82 -9.79
CA ASP A 11 10.16 -12.28 -10.00
C ASP A 11 9.43 -13.04 -11.12
N GLU A 12 10.04 -13.22 -12.31
CA GLU A 12 9.44 -13.98 -13.42
C GLU A 12 9.15 -15.42 -13.02
N THR A 13 10.09 -16.07 -12.31
CA THR A 13 9.90 -17.45 -11.86
C THR A 13 8.77 -17.56 -10.84
N THR A 14 8.62 -16.54 -9.98
CA THR A 14 7.54 -16.49 -8.99
C THR A 14 6.20 -16.25 -9.68
N LEU A 15 6.11 -15.30 -10.62
CA LEU A 15 4.90 -14.99 -11.38
C LEU A 15 4.45 -16.20 -12.23
N CYS A 16 5.37 -16.89 -12.90
CA CYS A 16 5.10 -18.12 -13.63
C CYS A 16 4.38 -19.18 -12.75
N GLU A 17 4.89 -19.44 -11.54
CA GLU A 17 4.24 -20.38 -10.62
C GLU A 17 2.88 -19.86 -10.09
N VAL A 18 2.74 -18.55 -9.89
CA VAL A 18 1.46 -17.93 -9.51
C VAL A 18 0.43 -18.10 -10.63
N TYR A 19 0.77 -17.79 -11.89
CA TYR A 19 -0.10 -18.00 -13.05
C TYR A 19 -0.53 -19.46 -13.19
N ARG A 20 0.41 -20.41 -13.01
CA ARG A 20 0.11 -21.86 -13.03
C ARG A 20 -0.97 -22.23 -12.01
N ARG A 21 -0.83 -21.75 -10.77
CA ARG A 21 -1.80 -22.03 -9.70
C ARG A 21 -3.13 -21.32 -9.91
N LEU A 22 -3.12 -20.08 -10.40
CA LEU A 22 -4.33 -19.33 -10.73
C LEU A 22 -5.11 -20.00 -11.85
N ALA A 23 -4.43 -20.43 -12.92
CA ALA A 23 -5.03 -21.16 -14.02
C ALA A 23 -5.68 -22.48 -13.55
N GLY A 24 -5.10 -23.15 -12.54
CA GLY A 24 -5.70 -24.34 -11.92
C GLY A 24 -6.95 -24.07 -11.08
N LEU A 25 -7.09 -22.84 -10.56
CA LEU A 25 -8.27 -22.42 -9.78
C LEU A 25 -9.36 -21.77 -10.65
N GLU A 26 -9.01 -21.37 -11.87
CA GLU A 26 -9.91 -20.65 -12.77
C GLU A 26 -10.95 -21.59 -13.40
N LYS A 27 -12.22 -21.18 -13.34
CA LYS A 27 -13.35 -21.99 -13.82
C LYS A 27 -13.69 -21.67 -15.28
N ASP A 28 -13.49 -20.41 -15.67
CA ASP A 28 -13.75 -19.95 -17.03
C ASP A 28 -12.64 -20.44 -17.97
N PRO A 29 -12.96 -21.22 -19.01
CA PRO A 29 -11.96 -21.77 -19.94
C PRO A 29 -11.22 -20.67 -20.72
N VAL A 30 -11.85 -19.52 -21.00
CA VAL A 30 -11.23 -18.41 -21.72
C VAL A 30 -10.17 -17.75 -20.84
N ARG A 31 -10.52 -17.39 -19.60
CA ARG A 31 -9.60 -16.78 -18.64
C ARG A 31 -8.44 -17.72 -18.30
N ARG A 32 -8.73 -19.00 -18.10
CA ARG A 32 -7.72 -20.03 -17.86
C ARG A 32 -6.72 -20.13 -19.01
N ARG A 33 -7.19 -20.07 -20.26
CA ARG A 33 -6.31 -20.12 -21.45
C ARG A 33 -5.39 -18.90 -21.51
N THR A 34 -5.89 -17.71 -21.19
CA THR A 34 -5.07 -16.49 -21.13
C THR A 34 -3.99 -16.59 -20.04
N LEU A 35 -4.35 -17.02 -18.83
CA LEU A 35 -3.37 -17.20 -17.74
C LEU A 35 -2.29 -18.23 -18.08
N LEU A 36 -2.66 -19.33 -18.76
CA LEU A 36 -1.69 -20.35 -19.22
C LEU A 36 -0.79 -19.84 -20.32
N ARG A 37 -1.28 -18.97 -21.21
CA ARG A 37 -0.46 -18.32 -22.24
C ARG A 37 0.56 -17.40 -21.60
N ILE A 38 0.13 -16.51 -20.70
CA ILE A 38 1.03 -15.60 -19.97
C ILE A 38 2.08 -16.42 -19.20
N MET A 39 1.68 -17.49 -18.50
CA MET A 39 2.61 -18.41 -17.83
C MET A 39 3.70 -18.97 -18.77
N GLN A 40 3.38 -19.30 -20.02
CA GLN A 40 4.35 -19.80 -21.01
C GLN A 40 5.32 -18.70 -21.45
N ASP A 41 4.82 -17.49 -21.64
CA ASP A 41 5.66 -16.32 -21.96
C ASP A 41 6.61 -16.00 -20.79
N GLU A 42 6.13 -15.99 -19.54
CA GLU A 42 6.99 -15.79 -18.35
C GLU A 42 8.08 -16.86 -18.19
N ARG A 43 7.74 -18.10 -18.54
CA ARG A 43 8.71 -19.19 -18.54
C ARG A 43 9.82 -18.93 -19.56
N ARG A 44 9.47 -18.43 -20.75
CA ARG A 44 10.45 -18.04 -21.78
C ARG A 44 11.33 -16.89 -21.28
N HIS A 45 10.75 -15.89 -20.62
CA HIS A 45 11.50 -14.77 -20.03
C HIS A 45 12.52 -15.27 -19.00
N CYS A 46 12.12 -16.18 -18.11
CA CYS A 46 13.02 -16.80 -17.15
C CYS A 46 14.17 -17.59 -17.82
N GLU A 47 13.90 -18.31 -18.91
CA GLU A 47 14.92 -19.04 -19.67
C GLU A 47 15.94 -18.09 -20.32
N VAL A 48 15.48 -16.96 -20.87
CA VAL A 48 16.34 -15.89 -21.41
C VAL A 48 17.19 -15.26 -20.29
N LEU A 49 16.62 -14.98 -19.13
CA LEU A 49 17.38 -14.46 -17.98
C LEU A 49 18.38 -15.49 -17.43
N ARG A 50 18.03 -16.79 -17.47
CA ARG A 50 18.91 -17.89 -17.02
C ARG A 50 20.13 -18.02 -17.93
N SER A 51 19.96 -17.92 -19.25
CA SER A 51 21.09 -18.00 -20.19
C SER A 51 22.09 -16.87 -19.96
N ARG A 52 21.63 -15.71 -19.47
CA ARG A 52 22.46 -14.54 -19.17
C ARG A 52 23.09 -14.54 -17.77
N THR A 53 22.35 -15.00 -16.76
CA THR A 53 22.82 -14.99 -15.36
C THR A 53 23.64 -16.23 -15.01
N GLY A 54 23.52 -17.31 -15.79
CA GLY A 54 24.17 -18.59 -15.53
C GLY A 54 23.72 -19.26 -14.23
N ARG A 55 22.66 -18.75 -13.58
CA ARG A 55 22.14 -19.25 -12.31
C ARG A 55 20.65 -19.54 -12.45
N THR A 56 20.19 -20.60 -11.79
CA THR A 56 18.76 -20.89 -11.61
C THR A 56 18.31 -20.34 -10.27
N VAL A 57 17.37 -19.40 -10.29
CA VAL A 57 16.74 -18.92 -9.06
C VAL A 57 15.42 -19.66 -8.85
N THR A 58 15.21 -20.17 -7.65
CA THR A 58 13.96 -20.85 -7.29
C THR A 58 12.85 -19.81 -7.00
N PRO A 59 11.58 -20.13 -7.31
CA PRO A 59 10.46 -19.25 -6.99
C PRO A 59 10.37 -19.04 -5.48
N ASP A 60 9.86 -17.88 -5.06
CA ASP A 60 9.64 -17.63 -3.64
C ASP A 60 8.35 -18.32 -3.17
N PRO A 61 8.43 -19.43 -2.41
CA PRO A 61 7.25 -20.21 -2.04
C PRO A 61 6.30 -19.44 -1.13
N LYS A 62 6.81 -18.46 -0.36
CA LYS A 62 5.98 -17.64 0.53
C LYS A 62 5.13 -16.67 -0.29
N ARG A 63 5.70 -16.04 -1.32
CA ARG A 63 4.94 -15.16 -2.24
C ARG A 63 3.88 -15.95 -2.99
N VAL A 64 4.24 -17.13 -3.53
CA VAL A 64 3.28 -17.98 -4.24
C VAL A 64 2.10 -18.37 -3.34
N LEU A 65 2.38 -18.83 -2.11
CA LEU A 65 1.33 -19.19 -1.16
C LEU A 65 0.45 -18.00 -0.79
N TRP A 66 1.08 -16.83 -0.61
CA TRP A 66 0.39 -15.58 -0.31
C TRP A 66 -0.58 -15.18 -1.44
N TYR A 67 -0.14 -15.16 -2.70
CA TYR A 67 -1.00 -14.87 -3.85
C TYR A 67 -2.21 -15.80 -3.91
N VAL A 68 -1.99 -17.12 -3.72
CA VAL A 68 -3.08 -18.10 -3.69
C VAL A 68 -4.02 -17.89 -2.50
N GLY A 69 -3.49 -17.49 -1.34
CA GLY A 69 -4.29 -17.11 -0.17
C GLY A 69 -5.17 -15.88 -0.44
N MET A 70 -4.60 -14.84 -1.08
CA MET A 70 -5.32 -13.62 -1.43
C MET A 70 -6.49 -13.88 -2.38
N VAL A 71 -6.40 -14.87 -3.28
CA VAL A 71 -7.53 -15.27 -4.14
C VAL A 71 -8.75 -15.66 -3.31
N ARG A 72 -8.55 -16.33 -2.16
CA ARG A 72 -9.66 -16.76 -1.29
C ARG A 72 -10.23 -15.62 -0.45
N VAL A 73 -9.37 -14.71 0.02
CA VAL A 73 -9.76 -13.63 0.94
C VAL A 73 -10.31 -12.41 0.19
N LEU A 74 -9.61 -11.96 -0.86
CA LEU A 74 -9.89 -10.72 -1.59
C LEU A 74 -10.58 -10.96 -2.95
N GLY A 75 -10.55 -12.21 -3.43
CA GLY A 75 -11.16 -12.61 -4.69
C GLY A 75 -10.19 -12.59 -5.88
N ARG A 76 -10.60 -13.24 -6.97
CA ARG A 76 -9.78 -13.45 -8.19
C ARG A 76 -9.43 -12.15 -8.91
N ALA A 77 -10.41 -11.27 -9.08
CA ALA A 77 -10.23 -10.00 -9.79
C ALA A 77 -9.16 -9.11 -9.13
N PHE A 78 -9.09 -9.13 -7.80
CA PHE A 78 -8.06 -8.41 -7.05
C PHE A 78 -6.65 -8.91 -7.37
N VAL A 79 -6.46 -10.23 -7.33
CA VAL A 79 -5.15 -10.84 -7.59
C VAL A 79 -4.72 -10.62 -9.05
N VAL A 80 -5.64 -10.73 -10.01
CA VAL A 80 -5.33 -10.45 -11.43
C VAL A 80 -4.89 -8.99 -11.64
N ARG A 81 -5.51 -8.02 -10.97
CA ARG A 81 -5.07 -6.60 -11.01
C ARG A 81 -3.72 -6.38 -10.32
N GLN A 82 -3.46 -7.08 -9.24
CA GLN A 82 -2.15 -7.04 -8.59
C GLN A 82 -1.07 -7.53 -9.54
N MET A 83 -1.33 -8.60 -10.29
CA MET A 83 -0.40 -9.10 -11.31
C MET A 83 -0.20 -8.10 -12.45
N GLU A 84 -1.28 -7.47 -12.96
CA GLU A 84 -1.17 -6.37 -13.94
C GLU A 84 -0.18 -5.30 -13.47
N GLN A 85 -0.25 -4.93 -12.19
CA GLN A 85 0.65 -3.93 -11.63
C GLN A 85 2.11 -4.40 -11.61
N CYS A 86 2.33 -5.67 -11.27
CA CYS A 86 3.66 -6.26 -11.29
C CYS A 86 4.22 -6.22 -12.72
N GLU A 87 3.45 -6.62 -13.74
CA GLU A 87 3.94 -6.59 -15.15
C GLU A 87 4.26 -5.17 -15.62
N LYS A 88 3.46 -4.17 -15.25
CA LYS A 88 3.77 -2.77 -15.53
C LYS A 88 5.08 -2.33 -14.87
N GLY A 89 5.34 -2.76 -13.64
CA GLY A 89 6.59 -2.51 -12.92
C GLY A 89 7.79 -3.21 -13.56
N THR A 90 7.62 -4.46 -14.00
CA THR A 90 8.64 -5.25 -14.69
C THR A 90 8.98 -4.64 -16.06
N ALA A 91 7.98 -4.26 -16.85
CA ALA A 91 8.15 -3.56 -18.13
C ALA A 91 8.95 -2.26 -17.97
N ALA A 92 8.66 -1.46 -16.93
CA ALA A 92 9.40 -0.25 -16.62
C ALA A 92 10.86 -0.55 -16.23
N SER A 93 11.11 -1.68 -15.56
CA SER A 93 12.46 -2.13 -15.19
C SER A 93 13.27 -2.57 -16.39
N TYR A 94 12.68 -3.29 -17.35
CA TYR A 94 13.33 -3.65 -18.61
C TYR A 94 13.59 -2.44 -19.52
N SER A 95 12.68 -1.46 -19.53
CA SER A 95 12.82 -0.22 -20.32
C SER A 95 14.06 0.62 -19.93
N ARG A 96 14.63 0.39 -18.74
CA ARG A 96 15.88 1.03 -18.28
C ARG A 96 17.14 0.43 -18.92
N TYR A 97 17.00 -0.66 -19.67
CA TYR A 97 18.09 -1.33 -20.40
C TYR A 97 17.81 -1.36 -21.92
N PRO A 98 17.72 -0.18 -22.58
CA PRO A 98 17.38 -0.10 -24.01
C PRO A 98 18.47 -0.65 -24.94
N GLU A 99 19.66 -0.92 -24.41
CA GLU A 99 20.84 -1.34 -25.19
C GLU A 99 20.71 -2.73 -25.85
N ARG A 100 19.66 -3.50 -25.59
CA ARG A 100 19.45 -4.81 -26.22
C ARG A 100 18.01 -5.02 -26.70
N GLU A 101 17.87 -5.43 -27.96
CA GLU A 101 16.60 -5.75 -28.60
C GLU A 101 15.77 -6.78 -27.80
N GLU A 102 16.42 -7.77 -27.16
CA GLU A 102 15.74 -8.79 -26.35
C GLU A 102 14.96 -8.19 -25.16
N PHE A 103 15.53 -7.20 -24.45
CA PHE A 103 14.85 -6.57 -23.31
C PHE A 103 13.74 -5.63 -23.76
N VAL A 104 13.87 -5.02 -24.94
CA VAL A 104 12.80 -4.21 -25.55
C VAL A 104 11.61 -5.11 -25.93
N ARG A 105 11.88 -6.30 -26.48
CA ARG A 105 10.84 -7.30 -26.77
C ARG A 105 10.14 -7.76 -25.50
N ILE A 106 10.89 -8.19 -24.49
CA ILE A 106 10.30 -8.61 -23.19
C ILE A 106 9.49 -7.46 -22.59
N ALA A 107 10.00 -6.23 -22.56
CA ALA A 107 9.25 -5.08 -22.06
C ALA A 107 7.92 -4.83 -22.80
N SER A 108 7.87 -5.09 -24.11
CA SER A 108 6.64 -4.98 -24.89
C SER A 108 5.66 -6.12 -24.60
N GLU A 109 6.16 -7.32 -24.35
CA GLU A 109 5.37 -8.50 -23.97
C GLU A 109 4.77 -8.31 -22.57
N GLU A 110 5.55 -7.81 -21.61
CA GLU A 110 5.07 -7.45 -20.27
C GLU A 110 3.95 -6.40 -20.30
N ARG A 111 4.06 -5.39 -21.18
CA ARG A 111 2.98 -4.42 -21.36
C ARG A 111 1.71 -5.08 -21.89
N ARG A 112 1.84 -5.99 -22.86
CA ARG A 112 0.69 -6.75 -23.40
C ARG A 112 0.06 -7.63 -22.33
N HIS A 113 0.85 -8.30 -21.49
CA HIS A 113 0.35 -9.08 -20.36
C HIS A 113 -0.49 -8.21 -19.42
N GLY A 114 -0.02 -7.01 -19.07
CA GLY A 114 -0.78 -6.05 -18.27
C GLY A 114 -2.14 -5.67 -18.89
N GLU A 115 -2.20 -5.43 -20.20
CA GLU A 115 -3.46 -5.12 -20.90
C GLU A 115 -4.43 -6.31 -20.95
N GLU A 116 -3.91 -7.52 -21.17
CA GLU A 116 -4.71 -8.76 -21.13
C GLU A 116 -5.30 -8.98 -19.73
N LEU A 117 -4.50 -8.79 -18.68
CA LEU A 117 -4.93 -8.92 -17.27
C LEU A 117 -5.95 -7.83 -16.88
N THR A 118 -5.77 -6.61 -17.38
CA THR A 118 -6.75 -5.51 -17.22
C THR A 118 -8.12 -5.93 -17.72
N THR A 119 -8.16 -6.53 -18.90
CA THR A 119 -9.38 -7.04 -19.52
C THR A 119 -10.01 -8.17 -18.70
N LEU A 120 -9.20 -9.09 -18.18
CA LEU A 120 -9.66 -10.22 -17.36
C LEU A 120 -10.21 -9.81 -15.99
N ALA A 121 -9.60 -8.81 -15.36
CA ALA A 121 -9.97 -8.36 -14.03
C ALA A 121 -11.37 -7.74 -13.96
N GLY A 122 -11.88 -7.19 -15.07
CA GLY A 122 -13.08 -6.36 -15.06
C GLY A 122 -12.90 -5.08 -14.23
N GLY A 123 -13.79 -4.11 -14.40
CA GLY A 123 -13.68 -2.78 -13.78
C GLY A 123 -13.90 -2.72 -12.25
N MET A 124 -13.23 -3.56 -11.44
CA MET A 124 -13.39 -3.56 -9.98
C MET A 124 -12.10 -3.38 -9.15
N ARG A 125 -12.25 -2.47 -8.18
CA ARG A 125 -11.65 -2.39 -6.82
C ARG A 125 -10.19 -1.96 -6.59
N LEU A 126 -9.36 -1.68 -7.60
CA LEU A 126 -8.03 -1.08 -7.33
C LEU A 126 -8.04 0.46 -7.30
N CYS A 127 -9.03 1.12 -7.94
CA CYS A 127 -9.14 2.58 -7.91
C CYS A 127 -9.25 3.14 -6.49
N TYR A 128 -9.81 2.39 -5.54
CA TYR A 128 -9.95 2.80 -4.15
C TYR A 128 -8.70 2.57 -3.32
N ILE A 129 -7.77 1.71 -3.75
CA ILE A 129 -6.54 1.47 -2.98
C ILE A 129 -5.72 2.75 -2.96
N SER A 130 -5.63 3.49 -4.07
CA SER A 130 -4.98 4.81 -4.07
C SER A 130 -5.63 5.78 -3.08
N SER A 131 -6.96 5.86 -3.05
CA SER A 131 -7.72 6.74 -2.14
C SER A 131 -7.56 6.33 -0.67
N VAL A 132 -7.56 5.02 -0.39
CA VAL A 132 -7.32 4.45 0.95
C VAL A 132 -5.90 4.73 1.41
N VAL A 133 -4.91 4.64 0.51
CA VAL A 133 -3.50 4.91 0.80
C VAL A 133 -3.24 6.36 1.08
N LEU A 134 -3.84 7.25 0.30
CA LEU A 134 -3.75 8.68 0.55
C LEU A 134 -4.36 9.01 1.92
N GLY A 135 -5.60 8.58 2.16
CA GLY A 135 -6.30 8.85 3.41
C GLY A 135 -5.63 8.27 4.65
N LEU A 136 -5.06 7.06 4.56
CA LEU A 136 -4.36 6.44 5.69
C LEU A 136 -3.01 7.10 5.96
N ASN A 137 -2.23 7.40 4.93
CA ASN A 137 -0.90 7.98 5.10
C ASN A 137 -0.99 9.39 5.70
N ASP A 138 -1.92 10.21 5.20
CA ASP A 138 -2.13 11.55 5.72
C ASP A 138 -2.66 11.50 7.16
N ALA A 139 -3.64 10.63 7.45
CA ALA A 139 -4.14 10.41 8.81
C ALA A 139 -3.01 10.01 9.77
N LEU A 140 -2.19 9.02 9.40
CA LEU A 140 -1.15 8.51 10.29
C LEU A 140 -0.09 9.56 10.58
N VAL A 141 0.34 10.34 9.60
CA VAL A 141 1.38 11.35 9.78
C VAL A 141 0.84 12.55 10.56
N GLU A 142 -0.25 13.15 10.09
CA GLU A 142 -0.82 14.38 10.66
C GLU A 142 -1.37 14.14 12.06
N PHE A 143 -2.17 13.08 12.23
CA PHE A 143 -2.89 12.84 13.47
C PHE A 143 -1.97 12.33 14.60
N THR A 144 -0.94 11.53 14.26
CA THR A 144 0.09 11.14 15.24
C THR A 144 0.83 12.36 15.78
N GLY A 145 1.16 13.32 14.91
CA GLY A 145 1.79 14.57 15.33
C GLY A 145 0.90 15.43 16.21
N ALA A 146 -0.37 15.59 15.83
CA ALA A 146 -1.35 16.32 16.62
C ALA A 146 -1.55 15.70 18.02
N LEU A 147 -1.76 14.39 18.11
CA LEU A 147 -1.92 13.69 19.39
C LEU A 147 -0.66 13.78 20.26
N ALA A 148 0.54 13.70 19.67
CA ALA A 148 1.80 13.88 20.40
C ALA A 148 1.90 15.30 21.01
N GLY A 149 1.55 16.33 20.24
CA GLY A 149 1.47 17.71 20.73
C GLY A 149 0.43 17.89 21.83
N PHE A 150 -0.79 17.35 21.64
CA PHE A 150 -1.87 17.40 22.63
C PHE A 150 -1.49 16.70 23.94
N THR A 151 -0.80 15.56 23.85
CA THR A 151 -0.35 14.81 25.03
C THR A 151 0.44 15.71 25.97
N LEU A 152 1.37 16.48 25.42
CA LEU A 152 2.25 17.31 26.21
C LEU A 152 1.57 18.59 26.70
N ALA A 153 0.76 19.21 25.82
CA ALA A 153 0.05 20.44 26.14
C ALA A 153 -1.02 20.21 27.22
N LEU A 154 -1.80 19.13 27.12
CA LEU A 154 -2.93 18.86 28.00
C LEU A 154 -2.58 17.98 29.20
N ASN A 155 -1.56 17.11 29.09
CA ASN A 155 -1.12 16.16 30.12
C ASN A 155 -2.20 15.24 30.74
N GLU A 156 -3.43 15.29 30.26
CA GLU A 156 -4.54 14.45 30.70
C GLU A 156 -5.04 13.58 29.53
N PRO A 157 -4.94 12.24 29.61
CA PRO A 157 -5.29 11.35 28.49
C PRO A 157 -6.72 11.52 27.98
N ARG A 158 -7.67 11.80 28.88
CA ARG A 158 -9.09 11.97 28.52
C ARG A 158 -9.32 13.24 27.71
N LEU A 159 -8.66 14.34 28.06
CA LEU A 159 -8.72 15.59 27.29
C LEU A 159 -8.06 15.42 25.91
N VAL A 160 -6.95 14.68 25.84
CA VAL A 160 -6.30 14.33 24.58
C VAL A 160 -7.21 13.48 23.70
N ALA A 161 -7.88 12.47 24.27
CA ALA A 161 -8.82 11.63 23.56
C ALA A 161 -10.04 12.41 23.05
N LEU A 162 -10.57 13.34 23.85
CA LEU A 162 -11.69 14.20 23.46
C LEU A 162 -11.30 15.14 22.31
N THR A 163 -10.19 15.87 22.49
CA THR A 163 -9.68 16.84 21.50
C THR A 163 -9.27 16.12 20.22
N GLY A 164 -8.57 15.00 20.35
CA GLY A 164 -8.22 14.09 19.26
C GLY A 164 -9.45 13.52 18.55
N GLY A 165 -10.50 13.13 19.29
CA GLY A 165 -11.73 12.61 18.72
C GLY A 165 -12.45 13.64 17.84
N ILE A 166 -12.61 14.86 18.35
CA ILE A 166 -13.25 15.95 17.61
C ILE A 166 -12.43 16.29 16.36
N THR A 167 -11.12 16.51 16.51
CA THR A 167 -10.22 16.86 15.39
C THR A 167 -10.13 15.74 14.36
N GLY A 168 -10.00 14.49 14.79
CA GLY A 168 -9.90 13.33 13.92
C GLY A 168 -11.19 13.04 13.14
N ILE A 169 -12.36 13.18 13.75
CA ILE A 169 -13.65 13.04 13.03
C ILE A 169 -13.82 14.17 12.02
N ALA A 170 -13.51 15.42 12.39
CA ALA A 170 -13.57 16.55 11.47
C ALA A 170 -12.62 16.37 10.28
N ALA A 171 -11.40 15.91 10.52
CA ALA A 171 -10.42 15.60 9.48
C ALA A 171 -10.89 14.47 8.55
N ALA A 172 -11.48 13.40 9.11
CA ALA A 172 -12.01 12.29 8.31
C ALA A 172 -13.13 12.75 7.34
N LEU A 173 -14.04 13.61 7.81
CA LEU A 173 -15.10 14.20 6.99
C LEU A 173 -14.52 15.13 5.91
N SER A 174 -13.52 15.96 6.26
CA SER A 174 -12.82 16.84 5.32
C SER A 174 -12.11 16.07 4.21
N MET A 175 -11.40 15.00 4.57
CA MET A 175 -10.74 14.12 3.61
C MET A 175 -11.72 13.37 2.72
N ALA A 176 -12.83 12.87 3.27
CA ALA A 176 -13.88 12.23 2.48
C ALA A 176 -14.51 13.21 1.47
N ALA A 177 -14.77 14.45 1.87
CA ALA A 177 -15.27 15.50 0.99
C ALA A 177 -14.24 15.88 -0.09
N SER A 178 -12.97 15.98 0.26
CA SER A 178 -11.87 16.28 -0.67
C SER A 178 -11.74 15.18 -1.73
N GLU A 179 -11.78 13.91 -1.33
CA GLU A 179 -11.74 12.78 -2.26
C GLU A 179 -12.97 12.72 -3.17
N TYR A 180 -14.15 13.06 -2.66
CA TYR A 180 -15.37 13.17 -3.46
C TYR A 180 -15.21 14.22 -4.56
N LEU A 181 -14.73 15.41 -4.21
CA LEU A 181 -14.53 16.52 -5.14
C LEU A 181 -13.43 16.21 -6.17
N ALA A 182 -12.32 15.62 -5.73
CA ALA A 182 -11.23 15.19 -6.60
C ALA A 182 -11.72 14.15 -7.62
N THR A 183 -12.41 13.10 -7.16
CA THR A 183 -12.94 12.04 -8.02
C THR A 183 -14.02 12.55 -8.98
N LYS A 184 -14.84 13.52 -8.56
CA LYS A 184 -15.85 14.16 -9.42
C LYS A 184 -15.21 15.03 -10.52
N SER A 185 -14.04 15.61 -10.24
CA SER A 185 -13.34 16.50 -11.16
C SER A 185 -12.48 15.75 -12.19
N GLU A 186 -12.04 14.53 -11.85
CA GLU A 186 -11.41 13.61 -12.81
C GLU A 186 -12.43 13.17 -13.89
N LYS A 187 -12.30 13.68 -15.12
CA LYS A 187 -13.11 13.24 -16.28
C LYS A 187 -12.64 11.85 -16.76
N GLY A 188 -13.06 10.79 -16.05
CA GLY A 188 -12.81 9.40 -16.42
C GLY A 188 -13.83 8.45 -15.78
N ARG A 189 -14.60 7.73 -16.60
CA ARG A 189 -15.83 6.96 -16.24
C ARG A 189 -15.65 5.76 -15.30
N GLU A 190 -14.53 5.57 -14.63
CA GLU A 190 -14.26 4.35 -13.85
C GLU A 190 -14.42 4.46 -12.32
N LYS A 191 -14.43 5.67 -11.74
CA LYS A 191 -14.54 5.85 -10.28
C LYS A 191 -15.91 6.40 -9.88
N HIS A 192 -16.60 5.71 -8.95
CA HIS A 192 -17.79 6.27 -8.31
C HIS A 192 -17.35 7.23 -7.18
N PRO A 193 -17.63 8.54 -7.27
CA PRO A 193 -17.11 9.53 -6.33
C PRO A 193 -17.59 9.30 -4.90
N LEU A 194 -18.86 8.90 -4.72
CA LEU A 194 -19.43 8.55 -3.41
C LEU A 194 -18.72 7.35 -2.76
N ARG A 195 -18.39 6.32 -3.54
CA ARG A 195 -17.72 5.13 -3.01
C ARG A 195 -16.28 5.44 -2.60
N ALA A 196 -15.59 6.32 -3.33
CA ALA A 196 -14.23 6.74 -3.00
C ALA A 196 -14.21 7.53 -1.69
N ALA A 197 -15.09 8.51 -1.57
CA ALA A 197 -15.25 9.32 -0.37
C ALA A 197 -15.56 8.48 0.88
N VAL A 198 -16.52 7.56 0.79
CA VAL A 198 -16.88 6.68 1.92
C VAL A 198 -15.71 5.77 2.28
N CYS A 199 -15.00 5.21 1.29
CA CYS A 199 -13.87 4.34 1.56
C CYS A 199 -12.72 5.08 2.28
N THR A 200 -12.42 6.30 1.85
CA THR A 200 -11.41 7.17 2.49
C THR A 200 -11.85 7.57 3.89
N GLY A 201 -13.09 8.06 4.06
CA GLY A 201 -13.61 8.49 5.36
C GLY A 201 -13.64 7.38 6.40
N VAL A 202 -14.11 6.18 6.04
CA VAL A 202 -14.11 5.02 6.94
C VAL A 202 -12.68 4.60 7.32
N THR A 203 -11.76 4.56 6.37
CA THR A 203 -10.35 4.24 6.62
C THR A 203 -9.73 5.22 7.61
N TYR A 204 -10.02 6.52 7.43
CA TYR A 204 -9.53 7.58 8.31
C TYR A 204 -10.11 7.42 9.72
N LEU A 205 -11.43 7.23 9.86
CA LEU A 205 -12.09 7.03 11.16
C LEU A 205 -11.56 5.81 11.93
N VAL A 206 -11.32 4.69 11.24
CA VAL A 206 -10.73 3.50 11.85
C VAL A 206 -9.33 3.80 12.39
N THR A 207 -8.53 4.55 11.63
CA THR A 207 -7.17 4.94 12.03
C THR A 207 -7.20 5.85 13.25
N VAL A 208 -8.06 6.87 13.24
CA VAL A 208 -8.29 7.78 14.37
C VAL A 208 -8.70 6.99 15.61
N ALA A 209 -9.62 6.05 15.50
CA ALA A 209 -10.05 5.21 16.61
C ALA A 209 -8.90 4.38 17.18
N ILE A 210 -8.07 3.75 16.33
CA ILE A 210 -6.90 2.97 16.75
C ILE A 210 -5.89 3.86 17.52
N LEU A 211 -5.67 5.09 17.06
CA LEU A 211 -4.70 6.01 17.67
C LEU A 211 -5.21 6.67 18.97
N ILE A 212 -6.52 6.89 19.09
CA ILE A 212 -7.12 7.44 20.32
C ILE A 212 -7.27 6.37 21.41
N LEU A 213 -7.49 5.10 21.03
CA LEU A 213 -7.79 4.02 21.97
C LEU A 213 -6.80 3.94 23.16
N PRO A 214 -5.48 4.06 23.00
CA PRO A 214 -4.54 4.08 24.13
C PRO A 214 -4.83 5.20 25.15
N TYR A 215 -5.27 6.37 24.71
CA TYR A 215 -5.60 7.49 25.61
C TYR A 215 -6.88 7.28 26.42
N LEU A 216 -7.74 6.34 26.00
CA LEU A 216 -8.91 5.92 26.77
C LEU A 216 -8.58 4.82 27.79
N LEU A 217 -7.56 4.01 27.52
CA LEU A 217 -7.20 2.85 28.33
C LEU A 217 -6.19 3.18 29.44
N PHE A 218 -5.27 4.11 29.19
CA PHE A 218 -4.18 4.43 30.12
C PHE A 218 -4.45 5.73 30.90
N SER A 219 -4.15 5.73 32.21
CA SER A 219 -4.29 6.92 33.06
C SER A 219 -3.11 7.89 32.95
N SER A 220 -1.94 7.42 32.52
CA SER A 220 -0.74 8.25 32.34
C SER A 220 -0.58 8.69 30.88
N ALA A 221 -0.52 10.00 30.64
CA ALA A 221 -0.42 10.59 29.29
C ALA A 221 0.82 10.12 28.52
N LEU A 222 1.98 10.05 29.18
CA LEU A 222 3.22 9.58 28.55
C LEU A 222 3.18 8.10 28.16
N ALA A 223 2.58 7.23 28.98
CA ALA A 223 2.44 5.82 28.61
C ALA A 223 1.42 5.64 27.47
N ALA A 224 0.31 6.40 27.48
CA ALA A 224 -0.66 6.41 26.39
C ALA A 224 -0.01 6.83 25.07
N LEU A 225 0.84 7.87 25.09
CA LEU A 225 1.65 8.31 23.94
C LEU A 225 2.59 7.22 23.44
N GLY A 226 3.33 6.55 24.34
CA GLY A 226 4.23 5.46 23.96
C GLY A 226 3.49 4.31 23.26
N VAL A 227 2.34 3.90 23.79
CA VAL A 227 1.50 2.85 23.20
C VAL A 227 0.87 3.32 21.88
N MET A 228 0.44 4.58 21.78
CA MET A 228 -0.08 5.15 20.54
C MET A 228 0.99 5.18 19.45
N LEU A 229 2.23 5.58 19.74
CA LEU A 229 3.32 5.58 18.76
C LEU A 229 3.66 4.16 18.27
N LEU A 230 3.61 3.16 19.15
CA LEU A 230 3.75 1.75 18.76
C LEU A 230 2.57 1.27 17.90
N ALA A 231 1.34 1.67 18.22
CA ALA A 231 0.17 1.40 17.40
C ALA A 231 0.30 2.05 16.02
N ALA A 232 0.72 3.31 15.95
CA ALA A 232 0.99 4.03 14.70
C ALA A 232 2.04 3.30 13.86
N LEU A 233 3.19 2.90 14.44
CA LEU A 233 4.20 2.10 13.75
C LEU A 233 3.65 0.78 13.21
N THR A 234 2.81 0.11 14.00
CA THR A 234 2.21 -1.17 13.62
C THR A 234 1.25 -0.99 12.44
N VAL A 235 0.42 0.06 12.46
CA VAL A 235 -0.47 0.38 11.33
C VAL A 235 0.34 0.78 10.09
N ILE A 236 1.37 1.63 10.24
CA ILE A 236 2.29 1.99 9.16
C ILE A 236 2.96 0.75 8.57
N ALA A 237 3.42 -0.18 9.40
CA ALA A 237 4.08 -1.42 8.97
C ALA A 237 3.11 -2.35 8.23
N LEU A 238 1.95 -2.62 8.82
CA LEU A 238 0.93 -3.50 8.24
C LEU A 238 0.42 -2.95 6.91
N PHE A 239 0.22 -1.64 6.85
CA PHE A 239 -0.26 -0.99 5.65
C PHE A 239 0.78 -0.91 4.55
N ASN A 240 2.01 -0.49 4.87
CA ASN A 240 3.09 -0.50 3.88
C ASN A 240 3.38 -1.90 3.39
N TYR A 241 3.23 -2.92 4.24
CA TYR A 241 3.32 -4.30 3.81
C TYR A 241 2.20 -4.65 2.83
N TYR A 242 0.95 -4.38 3.17
CA TYR A 242 -0.18 -4.58 2.28
C TYR A 242 0.02 -3.86 0.94
N TYR A 243 0.39 -2.59 0.95
CA TYR A 243 0.65 -1.80 -0.25
C TYR A 243 1.80 -2.36 -1.07
N ALA A 244 2.94 -2.67 -0.43
CA ALA A 244 4.10 -3.24 -1.10
C ALA A 244 3.76 -4.54 -1.80
N VAL A 245 2.92 -5.37 -1.18
CA VAL A 245 2.42 -6.59 -1.80
C VAL A 245 1.52 -6.25 -2.99
N VAL A 246 0.52 -5.38 -2.81
CA VAL A 246 -0.44 -5.02 -3.87
C VAL A 246 0.21 -4.34 -5.07
N ARG A 247 1.26 -3.54 -4.85
CA ARG A 247 1.92 -2.78 -5.92
C ARG A 247 3.23 -3.41 -6.39
N CYS A 248 3.63 -4.56 -5.85
CA CYS A 248 4.93 -5.19 -6.14
C CYS A 248 6.13 -4.24 -5.90
N GLU A 249 6.03 -3.33 -4.93
CA GLU A 249 7.07 -2.34 -4.61
C GLU A 249 7.84 -2.69 -3.34
N SER A 250 9.01 -2.07 -3.13
CA SER A 250 9.87 -2.37 -1.98
C SER A 250 9.26 -1.85 -0.67
N PHE A 251 8.79 -2.77 0.19
CA PHE A 251 8.29 -2.47 1.54
C PHE A 251 9.25 -1.59 2.36
N ARG A 252 10.54 -1.98 2.43
CA ARG A 252 11.53 -1.35 3.30
C ARG A 252 11.65 0.16 3.03
N ARG A 253 11.80 0.53 1.76
CA ARG A 253 11.99 1.93 1.37
C ARG A 253 10.82 2.79 1.81
N ARG A 254 9.59 2.37 1.48
CA ARG A 254 8.37 3.08 1.87
C ARG A 254 8.14 3.12 3.36
N PHE A 255 8.36 2.00 4.05
CA PHE A 255 8.23 1.95 5.49
C PHE A 255 9.17 2.96 6.16
N PHE A 256 10.44 3.01 5.75
CA PHE A 256 11.40 3.97 6.31
C PHE A 256 11.07 5.41 5.94
N GLU A 257 10.67 5.70 4.71
CA GLU A 257 10.22 7.03 4.28
C GLU A 257 9.03 7.52 5.13
N MET A 258 8.00 6.68 5.25
CA MET A 258 6.80 6.98 6.03
C MET A 258 7.08 7.11 7.53
N ALA A 259 7.81 6.16 8.12
CA ALA A 259 8.14 6.20 9.54
C ALA A 259 9.00 7.43 9.88
N LEU A 260 9.98 7.78 9.03
CA LEU A 260 10.80 8.96 9.26
C LEU A 260 9.98 10.25 9.21
N LEU A 261 9.06 10.37 8.25
CA LEU A 261 8.16 11.52 8.14
C LEU A 261 7.19 11.60 9.33
N SER A 262 6.52 10.49 9.68
CA SER A 262 5.57 10.45 10.81
C SER A 262 6.24 10.79 12.14
N PHE A 263 7.40 10.19 12.43
CA PHE A 263 8.10 10.42 13.69
C PHE A 263 8.82 11.77 13.72
N GLY A 264 9.32 12.25 12.57
CA GLY A 264 9.87 13.59 12.45
C GLY A 264 8.83 14.66 12.73
N ILE A 265 7.65 14.55 12.11
CA ILE A 265 6.52 15.46 12.35
C ILE A 265 6.03 15.34 13.79
N ALA A 266 5.91 14.13 14.33
CA ALA A 266 5.52 13.94 15.73
C ALA A 266 6.50 14.58 16.71
N GLY A 267 7.81 14.47 16.48
CA GLY A 267 8.82 15.13 17.30
C GLY A 267 8.74 16.66 17.24
N ILE A 268 8.53 17.22 16.05
CA ILE A 268 8.35 18.67 15.87
C ILE A 268 7.06 19.14 16.54
N SER A 269 5.93 18.46 16.32
CA SER A 269 4.65 18.79 16.93
C SER A 269 4.69 18.66 18.46
N PHE A 270 5.43 17.68 18.98
CA PHE A 270 5.68 17.55 20.42
C PHE A 270 6.45 18.77 20.95
N LEU A 271 7.49 19.23 20.27
CA LEU A 271 8.25 20.43 20.64
C LEU A 271 7.39 21.69 20.57
N ILE A 272 6.55 21.83 19.53
CA ILE A 272 5.61 22.95 19.42
C ILE A 272 4.63 22.93 20.60
N GLY A 273 4.08 21.76 20.94
CA GLY A 273 3.22 21.59 22.12
C GLY A 273 3.91 22.02 23.41
N TYR A 274 5.21 21.71 23.56
CA TYR A 274 6.02 22.11 24.71
C TYR A 274 6.16 23.62 24.80
N ILE A 275 6.54 24.26 23.69
CA ILE A 275 6.74 25.71 23.60
C ILE A 275 5.43 26.43 23.91
N LEU A 276 4.32 25.98 23.33
CA LEU A 276 3.01 26.58 23.57
C LEU A 276 2.61 26.47 25.04
N LYS A 277 2.87 25.32 25.69
CA LYS A 277 2.62 25.16 27.13
C LYS A 277 3.44 26.15 27.98
N LEU A 278 4.71 26.35 27.65
CA LEU A 278 5.56 27.32 28.34
C LEU A 278 5.07 28.77 28.18
N PHE A 279 4.61 29.15 26.98
CA PHE A 279 4.14 30.50 26.70
C PHE A 279 2.77 30.81 27.31
N THR A 280 1.85 29.84 27.35
CA THR A 280 0.50 30.07 27.86
C THR A 280 0.42 30.01 29.39
N GLY A 281 1.45 29.48 30.07
CA GLY A 281 1.42 29.29 31.53
C GLY A 281 0.28 28.38 31.98
N ALA A 282 -0.26 27.56 31.06
CA ALA A 282 -1.33 26.62 31.34
C ALA A 282 -0.77 25.43 32.12
N ASP A 283 -0.60 25.61 33.42
CA ASP A 283 -0.54 24.52 34.38
C ASP A 283 -1.96 23.95 34.52
N VAL A 284 -2.30 23.01 33.63
CA VAL A 284 -3.41 22.08 33.81
C VAL A 284 -2.88 20.81 34.45
#